data_AF-A0A4P6PFJ6-F1
#
_entry.id   AF-A0A4P6PFJ6-F1
#
_cell.length_a   1.000
_cell.length_b   1.000
_cell.length_c   1.000
_cell.angle_alpha   90.00
_cell.angle_beta   90.00
_cell.angle_gamma   90.00
#
_symmetry.space_group_name_H-M   'P 1'
#
loop_
_entity.id
_entity.type
_entity.pdbx_description
1 polymer ?
#
loop_
_entity_poly.entity_id
_entity_poly.type
_entity_poly.pdbx_seq_one_letter_code
_entity_poly.pdbx_strand_id
1 'polypeptide(L)'
;MDIEGVCSNVVIANCRIVDHNPANGGASGAYVDGVDGQGLTQVRFENCEFSGNRSFGNYAGGAAFGARDGAVVEIADSQIIHNETSGDGGFFTMQWDTDNTTVLVTNCLIAANTNVTGRGVIRHNCGTVELVDCTLMNNSADGVESDKWGAPSTAVINSLFAGNGGEGFWANHSDFSLQDNLFFDHPDGHVNYNGDKNTESAINALDQASGNRVGDPAEILVVYSDSDLDGMPDWWEARNGLDVTTDDYESDGDADGSFAGDEFVAGTDPQDTDSVFRLVSVPDGGDFRIFLDTRPGRLYAVEVTDNLIGGWNILTNGIAGDGDTVEIADTAMTSNRFYRATAVIE
;
A
#
# COMPACT_ATOMS: atom_id res chain seq x y z
N MET A 1 -15.31 25.09 14.55
CA MET A 1 -15.84 25.85 13.40
C MET A 1 -17.08 25.12 12.91
N ASP A 2 -18.17 25.84 12.64
CA ASP A 2 -19.43 25.23 12.19
C ASP A 2 -19.80 25.77 10.81
N ILE A 3 -20.07 24.87 9.87
CA ILE A 3 -20.39 25.18 8.48
C ILE A 3 -21.67 24.45 8.13
N GLU A 4 -22.78 25.19 8.12
CA GLU A 4 -24.11 24.64 7.95
C GLU A 4 -24.78 25.16 6.68
N GLY A 5 -25.60 24.31 6.06
CA GLY A 5 -26.47 24.68 4.96
C GLY A 5 -25.76 24.71 3.60
N VAL A 6 -26.47 25.20 2.58
CA VAL A 6 -26.02 25.16 1.18
C VAL A 6 -24.82 26.09 0.96
N CYS A 7 -23.62 25.54 0.86
CA CYS A 7 -22.40 26.28 0.55
C CYS A 7 -21.44 25.44 -0.32
N SER A 8 -21.04 25.96 -1.48
CA SER A 8 -20.14 25.27 -2.40
C SER A 8 -18.81 25.99 -2.54
N ASN A 9 -17.74 25.22 -2.79
CA ASN A 9 -16.38 25.71 -2.98
C ASN A 9 -15.83 26.49 -1.78
N VAL A 10 -16.17 26.08 -0.56
CA VAL A 10 -15.58 26.64 0.65
C VAL A 10 -14.21 26.02 0.84
N VAL A 11 -13.15 26.83 0.78
CA VAL A 11 -11.78 26.37 1.06
C VAL A 11 -11.26 27.06 2.32
N ILE A 12 -10.85 26.25 3.28
CA ILE A 12 -10.22 26.67 4.52
C ILE A 12 -8.80 26.15 4.48
N ALA A 13 -7.84 27.05 4.32
CA ALA A 13 -6.45 26.66 4.09
C ALA A 13 -5.48 27.32 5.07
N ASN A 14 -4.35 26.66 5.32
CA ASN A 14 -3.23 27.20 6.12
C ASN A 14 -3.67 27.61 7.52
N CYS A 15 -4.47 26.77 8.16
CA CYS A 15 -5.19 27.09 9.38
C CYS A 15 -4.79 26.19 10.55
N ARG A 16 -4.98 26.69 11.78
CA ARG A 16 -4.82 25.90 13.00
C ARG A 16 -6.13 25.95 13.79
N ILE A 17 -6.73 24.79 13.98
CA ILE A 17 -7.99 24.58 14.70
C ILE A 17 -7.63 23.79 15.95
N VAL A 18 -7.39 24.50 17.05
CA VAL A 18 -6.71 23.92 18.22
C VAL A 18 -7.45 24.18 19.53
N ASP A 19 -7.29 23.24 20.47
CA ASP A 19 -7.72 23.35 21.87
C ASP A 19 -9.23 23.58 22.10
N HIS A 20 -10.09 23.21 21.15
CA HIS A 20 -11.54 23.29 21.33
C HIS A 20 -12.02 22.21 22.33
N ASN A 21 -13.03 22.53 23.16
CA ASN A 21 -13.60 21.60 24.15
C ASN A 21 -15.06 21.96 24.48
N PRO A 22 -16.04 21.62 23.62
CA PRO A 22 -17.45 21.88 23.86
C PRO A 22 -17.97 21.09 25.07
N ALA A 23 -18.78 21.74 25.90
CA ALA A 23 -19.22 21.19 27.19
C ALA A 23 -20.18 19.97 27.11
N ASN A 24 -20.77 19.70 25.95
CA ASN A 24 -21.85 18.70 25.77
C ASN A 24 -21.55 17.64 24.68
N GLY A 25 -20.29 17.39 24.36
CA GLY A 25 -19.92 16.31 23.44
C GLY A 25 -20.28 16.55 21.97
N GLY A 26 -20.44 17.80 21.53
CA GLY A 26 -20.51 18.10 20.09
C GLY A 26 -19.16 17.87 19.38
N ALA A 27 -19.15 17.85 18.05
CA ALA A 27 -17.90 17.93 17.31
C ALA A 27 -17.15 19.22 17.69
N SER A 28 -15.84 19.15 17.87
CA SER A 28 -15.09 20.21 18.56
C SER A 28 -14.27 21.07 17.62
N GLY A 29 -13.40 20.48 16.80
CA GLY A 29 -12.55 21.20 15.85
C GLY A 29 -13.34 21.84 14.71
N ALA A 30 -13.86 21.04 13.79
CA ALA A 30 -14.76 21.47 12.73
C ALA A 30 -15.98 20.57 12.59
N TYR A 31 -17.09 21.16 12.19
CA TYR A 31 -18.34 20.47 11.91
C TYR A 31 -18.90 20.98 10.58
N VAL A 32 -19.25 20.05 9.69
CA VAL A 32 -19.85 20.37 8.39
C VAL A 32 -21.20 19.68 8.30
N ASP A 33 -22.25 20.49 8.30
CA ASP A 33 -23.63 20.04 8.25
C ASP A 33 -24.22 20.34 6.88
N GLY A 34 -24.61 19.27 6.18
CA GLY A 34 -25.21 19.34 4.87
C GLY A 34 -26.66 19.83 4.89
N VAL A 35 -27.35 19.54 3.78
CA VAL A 35 -28.80 19.64 3.71
C VAL A 35 -29.28 18.41 2.95
N ASP A 36 -29.96 17.53 3.66
CA ASP A 36 -30.49 16.26 3.14
C ASP A 36 -31.18 16.42 1.79
N GLY A 37 -30.75 15.62 0.81
CA GLY A 37 -31.31 15.60 -0.54
C GLY A 37 -30.99 16.83 -1.39
N GLN A 38 -30.12 17.74 -0.94
CA GLN A 38 -29.65 18.86 -1.76
C GLN A 38 -28.22 18.68 -2.26
N GLY A 39 -27.32 18.07 -1.49
CA GLY A 39 -25.96 17.69 -1.95
C GLY A 39 -25.06 18.88 -2.30
N LEU A 40 -25.15 19.98 -1.55
CA LEU A 40 -24.51 21.26 -1.91
C LEU A 40 -23.60 21.86 -0.83
N THR A 41 -23.21 21.10 0.18
CA THR A 41 -22.26 21.56 1.22
C THR A 41 -20.89 20.97 0.91
N GLN A 42 -20.06 21.74 0.21
CA GLN A 42 -18.73 21.32 -0.26
C GLN A 42 -17.66 22.15 0.41
N VAL A 43 -16.87 21.49 1.27
CA VAL A 43 -15.84 22.12 2.08
C VAL A 43 -14.51 21.39 1.90
N ARG A 44 -13.45 22.12 1.58
CA ARG A 44 -12.08 21.62 1.57
C ARG A 44 -11.26 22.25 2.69
N PHE A 45 -10.64 21.42 3.52
CA PHE A 45 -9.59 21.82 4.45
C PHE A 45 -8.24 21.46 3.83
N GLU A 46 -7.34 22.43 3.68
CA GLU A 46 -6.05 22.22 3.02
C GLU A 46 -4.91 22.78 3.86
N ASN A 47 -3.87 21.97 4.10
CA ASN A 47 -2.74 22.39 4.91
C ASN A 47 -3.17 22.98 6.28
N CYS A 48 -4.07 22.28 6.95
CA CYS A 48 -4.58 22.66 8.27
C CYS A 48 -4.08 21.72 9.36
N GLU A 49 -4.01 22.24 10.58
CA GLU A 49 -3.71 21.48 11.80
C GLU A 49 -4.96 21.42 12.67
N PHE A 50 -5.41 20.21 13.00
CA PHE A 50 -6.43 19.94 14.00
C PHE A 50 -5.75 19.29 15.20
N SER A 51 -5.52 20.06 16.27
CA SER A 51 -4.77 19.54 17.42
C SER A 51 -5.28 19.95 18.79
N GLY A 52 -5.15 19.06 19.77
CA GLY A 52 -5.59 19.32 21.15
C GLY A 52 -7.10 19.49 21.32
N ASN A 53 -7.90 19.23 20.27
CA ASN A 53 -9.35 19.35 20.36
C ASN A 53 -9.92 18.15 21.14
N ARG A 54 -10.98 18.41 21.89
CA ARG A 54 -11.58 17.48 22.83
C ARG A 54 -13.08 17.39 22.64
N SER A 55 -13.65 16.19 22.68
CA SER A 55 -15.11 16.00 22.73
C SER A 55 -15.48 14.95 23.79
N PHE A 56 -16.25 15.36 24.79
CA PHE A 56 -16.60 14.51 25.92
C PHE A 56 -18.10 14.47 26.18
N GLY A 57 -18.62 13.29 26.52
CA GLY A 57 -20.03 13.07 26.85
C GLY A 57 -20.53 11.70 26.39
N ASN A 58 -21.80 11.39 26.72
CA ASN A 58 -22.42 10.10 26.39
C ASN A 58 -22.65 9.89 24.88
N TYR A 59 -22.62 10.97 24.10
CA TYR A 59 -22.78 10.96 22.64
C TYR A 59 -21.72 11.87 22.00
N ALA A 60 -20.47 11.77 22.47
CA ALA A 60 -19.41 12.65 21.98
C ALA A 60 -19.21 12.46 20.47
N GLY A 61 -19.27 13.56 19.73
CA GLY A 61 -18.95 13.63 18.32
C GLY A 61 -17.44 13.63 18.08
N GLY A 62 -17.03 13.90 16.84
CA GLY A 62 -15.62 13.88 16.45
C GLY A 62 -14.84 15.02 17.10
N ALA A 63 -13.77 14.69 17.82
CA ALA A 63 -12.94 15.69 18.48
C ALA A 63 -12.28 16.66 17.48
N ALA A 64 -11.75 16.15 16.37
CA ALA A 64 -11.17 17.00 15.33
C ALA A 64 -12.22 17.44 14.31
N PHE A 65 -13.07 16.53 13.88
CA PHE A 65 -13.95 16.74 12.73
C PHE A 65 -15.25 15.91 12.81
N GLY A 66 -16.36 16.48 12.34
CA GLY A 66 -17.58 15.72 12.04
C GLY A 66 -18.29 16.23 10.79
N ALA A 67 -18.95 15.33 10.07
CA ALA A 67 -19.80 15.68 8.93
C ALA A 67 -21.09 14.87 8.90
N ARG A 68 -22.15 15.44 8.30
CA ARG A 68 -23.44 14.76 8.08
C ARG A 68 -24.30 15.44 6.98
N ASP A 69 -25.49 14.89 6.77
CA ASP A 69 -26.63 15.41 5.98
C ASP A 69 -26.29 15.69 4.50
N GLY A 70 -25.48 14.82 3.90
CA GLY A 70 -25.03 14.90 2.50
C GLY A 70 -23.88 15.89 2.26
N ALA A 71 -23.10 16.19 3.30
CA ALA A 71 -21.90 17.00 3.17
C ALA A 71 -20.84 16.29 2.32
N VAL A 72 -20.09 17.07 1.53
CA VAL A 72 -18.93 16.60 0.77
C VAL A 72 -17.72 17.34 1.30
N VAL A 73 -16.84 16.59 1.95
CA VAL A 73 -15.69 17.16 2.66
C VAL A 73 -14.42 16.57 2.11
N GLU A 74 -13.46 17.44 1.86
CA GLU A 74 -12.10 17.04 1.54
C GLU A 74 -11.14 17.58 2.60
N ILE A 75 -10.25 16.75 3.10
CA ILE A 75 -9.18 17.13 4.02
C ILE A 75 -7.86 16.71 3.37
N ALA A 76 -7.05 17.68 2.99
CA ALA A 76 -5.83 17.45 2.24
C ALA A 76 -4.61 18.07 2.92
N ASP A 77 -3.46 17.42 2.81
CA ASP A 77 -2.15 17.94 3.24
C ASP A 77 -2.13 18.38 4.72
N SER A 78 -2.97 17.76 5.54
CA SER A 78 -3.32 18.25 6.88
C SER A 78 -2.88 17.30 7.99
N GLN A 79 -2.75 17.84 9.20
CA GLN A 79 -2.37 17.08 10.40
C GLN A 79 -3.54 17.04 11.38
N ILE A 80 -3.93 15.83 11.80
CA ILE A 80 -4.95 15.60 12.81
C ILE A 80 -4.29 14.86 13.98
N ILE A 81 -3.89 15.60 15.00
CA ILE A 81 -2.99 15.08 16.03
C ILE A 81 -3.41 15.45 17.45
N HIS A 82 -3.18 14.57 18.42
CA HIS A 82 -3.42 14.85 19.84
C HIS A 82 -4.86 15.29 20.17
N ASN A 83 -5.85 14.83 19.40
CA ASN A 83 -7.26 15.07 19.71
C ASN A 83 -7.77 13.95 20.62
N GLU A 84 -8.75 14.26 21.48
CA GLU A 84 -9.25 13.32 22.50
C GLU A 84 -10.77 13.26 22.51
N THR A 85 -11.34 12.04 22.49
CA THR A 85 -12.78 11.79 22.51
C THR A 85 -13.16 10.77 23.57
N SER A 86 -14.37 10.87 24.13
CA SER A 86 -14.94 9.90 25.09
C SER A 86 -16.25 9.26 24.68
N GLY A 87 -16.66 9.42 23.42
CA GLY A 87 -17.94 8.96 22.95
C GLY A 87 -17.83 7.77 22.03
N ASP A 88 -18.97 7.51 21.40
CA ASP A 88 -19.05 6.61 20.26
C ASP A 88 -18.28 7.17 19.05
N GLY A 89 -17.96 8.47 18.95
CA GLY A 89 -17.17 9.03 17.84
C GLY A 89 -15.66 9.00 18.10
N GLY A 90 -14.87 8.74 17.04
CA GLY A 90 -13.40 8.92 17.03
C GLY A 90 -12.97 10.41 17.06
N PHE A 91 -11.80 10.76 16.52
CA PHE A 91 -11.53 12.18 16.20
C PHE A 91 -12.35 12.62 14.98
N PHE A 92 -12.69 11.68 14.10
CA PHE A 92 -13.61 11.83 12.99
C PHE A 92 -14.86 11.00 13.27
N THR A 93 -16.05 11.60 13.10
CA THR A 93 -17.31 10.87 13.20
C THR A 93 -18.27 11.22 12.06
N MET A 94 -18.90 10.17 11.52
CA MET A 94 -20.15 10.26 10.76
C MET A 94 -21.08 9.19 11.33
N GLN A 95 -22.14 9.62 12.01
CA GLN A 95 -23.07 8.73 12.69
C GLN A 95 -24.52 9.17 12.51
N TRP A 96 -25.42 8.18 12.55
CA TRP A 96 -26.84 8.27 12.90
C TRP A 96 -27.89 8.26 11.78
N ASP A 97 -27.51 8.33 10.49
CA ASP A 97 -28.49 8.30 9.40
C ASP A 97 -28.00 7.51 8.18
N THR A 98 -28.93 7.05 7.31
CA THR A 98 -28.58 6.61 5.95
C THR A 98 -28.26 7.85 5.14
N ASP A 99 -27.04 8.31 5.32
CA ASP A 99 -26.56 9.59 4.83
C ASP A 99 -25.61 9.36 3.63
N ASN A 100 -25.71 10.23 2.63
CA ASN A 100 -24.83 10.26 1.47
C ASN A 100 -23.61 11.19 1.66
N THR A 101 -23.31 11.61 2.89
CA THR A 101 -22.09 12.33 3.25
C THR A 101 -20.85 11.60 2.74
N THR A 102 -19.93 12.35 2.15
CA THR A 102 -18.66 11.83 1.61
C THR A 102 -17.51 12.60 2.23
N VAL A 103 -16.51 11.89 2.74
CA VAL A 103 -15.28 12.48 3.27
C VAL A 103 -14.08 11.83 2.62
N LEU A 104 -13.33 12.65 1.88
CA LEU A 104 -12.06 12.29 1.29
C LEU A 104 -10.93 12.88 2.13
N VAL A 105 -9.97 12.05 2.52
CA VAL A 105 -8.77 12.46 3.25
C VAL A 105 -7.55 12.05 2.45
N THR A 106 -6.72 13.02 2.08
CA THR A 106 -5.58 12.82 1.17
C THR A 106 -4.31 13.39 1.76
N ASN A 107 -3.21 12.63 1.74
CA ASN A 107 -1.90 13.12 2.20
C ASN A 107 -1.94 13.70 3.63
N CYS A 108 -2.61 13.00 4.55
CA CYS A 108 -2.80 13.47 5.92
C CYS A 108 -2.02 12.62 6.93
N LEU A 109 -1.53 13.30 7.96
CA LEU A 109 -1.00 12.65 9.17
C LEU A 109 -2.09 12.63 10.25
N ILE A 110 -2.41 11.44 10.73
CA ILE A 110 -3.44 11.18 11.72
C ILE A 110 -2.79 10.41 12.88
N ALA A 111 -2.34 11.14 13.89
CA ALA A 111 -1.43 10.55 14.87
C ALA A 111 -1.69 10.96 16.31
N ALA A 112 -1.42 10.05 17.24
CA ALA A 112 -1.53 10.30 18.67
C ALA A 112 -2.91 10.84 19.10
N ASN A 113 -3.98 10.45 18.40
CA ASN A 113 -5.33 10.74 18.83
C ASN A 113 -5.81 9.68 19.82
N THR A 114 -6.57 10.13 20.81
CA THR A 114 -7.04 9.28 21.92
C THR A 114 -8.54 9.11 21.85
N ASN A 115 -9.00 7.87 21.81
CA ASN A 115 -10.39 7.51 22.06
C ASN A 115 -10.48 6.71 23.36
N VAL A 116 -11.07 7.29 24.40
CA VAL A 116 -11.10 6.67 25.72
C VAL A 116 -12.13 5.55 25.86
N THR A 117 -13.04 5.37 24.89
CA THR A 117 -14.01 4.26 24.86
C THR A 117 -13.47 3.04 24.12
N GLY A 118 -12.29 3.14 23.51
CA GLY A 118 -11.67 2.07 22.72
C GLY A 118 -12.31 1.92 21.33
N ARG A 119 -13.01 2.94 20.83
CA ARG A 119 -13.53 2.98 19.45
C ARG A 119 -12.50 3.55 18.48
N GLY A 120 -12.62 3.21 17.20
CA GLY A 120 -11.71 3.67 16.15
C GLY A 120 -11.57 5.19 16.10
N VAL A 121 -10.38 5.64 15.70
CA VAL A 121 -10.05 7.06 15.65
C VAL A 121 -10.65 7.76 14.43
N ILE A 122 -10.76 7.05 13.31
CA ILE A 122 -11.76 7.33 12.27
C ILE A 122 -12.90 6.35 12.49
N ARG A 123 -14.08 6.86 12.88
CA ARG A 123 -15.26 6.02 12.99
C ARG A 123 -16.38 6.54 12.10
N HIS A 124 -16.93 5.66 11.29
CA HIS A 124 -18.15 5.96 10.58
C HIS A 124 -19.04 4.73 10.52
N ASN A 125 -20.34 4.97 10.48
CA ASN A 125 -21.31 3.89 10.28
C ASN A 125 -22.29 4.17 9.14
N CYS A 126 -22.07 5.25 8.41
CA CYS A 126 -22.82 5.70 7.25
C CYS A 126 -21.87 6.45 6.31
N GLY A 127 -22.42 6.94 5.19
CA GLY A 127 -21.66 7.73 4.24
C GLY A 127 -20.49 6.99 3.59
N THR A 128 -19.65 7.76 2.92
CA THR A 128 -18.43 7.26 2.27
C THR A 128 -17.21 7.91 2.91
N VAL A 129 -16.23 7.10 3.32
CA VAL A 129 -14.90 7.58 3.73
C VAL A 129 -13.87 7.03 2.77
N GLU A 130 -13.04 7.91 2.22
CA GLU A 130 -11.90 7.52 1.39
C GLU A 130 -10.63 8.12 1.97
N LEU A 131 -9.62 7.28 2.18
CA LEU A 131 -8.29 7.65 2.66
C LEU A 131 -7.27 7.32 1.58
N VAL A 132 -6.48 8.30 1.17
CA VAL A 132 -5.44 8.14 0.15
C VAL A 132 -4.14 8.78 0.65
N ASP A 133 -3.02 8.07 0.52
CA ASP A 133 -1.70 8.59 0.90
C ASP A 133 -1.63 9.05 2.37
N CYS A 134 -2.39 8.42 3.27
CA CYS A 134 -2.50 8.84 4.67
C CYS A 134 -1.57 8.04 5.57
N THR A 135 -1.13 8.64 6.68
CA THR A 135 -0.44 7.95 7.77
C THR A 135 -1.29 7.99 9.03
N LEU A 136 -1.73 6.83 9.50
CA LEU A 136 -2.46 6.63 10.75
C LEU A 136 -1.55 5.93 11.75
N MET A 137 -1.05 6.66 12.76
CA MET A 137 -0.07 6.08 13.67
C MET A 137 -0.20 6.45 15.14
N ASN A 138 0.15 5.52 16.02
CA ASN A 138 0.20 5.72 17.47
C ASN A 138 -1.10 6.28 18.05
N ASN A 139 -2.24 5.98 17.44
CA ASN A 139 -3.54 6.34 17.98
C ASN A 139 -3.93 5.35 19.09
N SER A 140 -4.78 5.72 20.04
CA SER A 140 -5.04 4.88 21.22
C SER A 140 -6.01 3.71 20.99
N ALA A 141 -6.58 3.60 19.80
CA ALA A 141 -7.62 2.63 19.41
C ALA A 141 -7.47 2.34 17.91
N ASP A 142 -8.44 1.71 17.27
CA ASP A 142 -8.36 1.30 15.86
C ASP A 142 -8.05 2.50 14.95
N GLY A 143 -7.25 2.30 13.90
CA GLY A 143 -7.01 3.33 12.90
C GLY A 143 -8.32 3.76 12.22
N VAL A 144 -9.06 2.79 11.69
CA VAL A 144 -10.40 2.96 11.13
C VAL A 144 -11.35 1.91 11.71
N GLU A 145 -12.52 2.34 12.17
CA GLU A 145 -13.66 1.48 12.53
C GLU A 145 -14.85 1.83 11.63
N SER A 146 -15.21 0.92 10.73
CA SER A 146 -16.35 1.08 9.81
C SER A 146 -17.51 0.10 10.12
N ASP A 147 -18.63 0.65 10.64
CA ASP A 147 -19.72 -0.12 11.24
C ASP A 147 -21.03 -0.09 10.38
N LYS A 148 -21.74 -1.21 10.25
CA LYS A 148 -22.71 -1.50 9.17
C LYS A 148 -24.02 -0.68 9.14
N TRP A 149 -24.35 0.12 10.16
CA TRP A 149 -25.74 0.55 10.40
C TRP A 149 -26.40 1.37 9.30
N GLY A 150 -25.67 2.28 8.66
CA GLY A 150 -26.17 3.24 7.66
C GLY A 150 -25.69 2.97 6.24
N ALA A 151 -25.35 1.71 5.91
CA ALA A 151 -24.76 1.31 4.62
C ALA A 151 -23.48 2.11 4.28
N PRO A 152 -22.44 2.05 5.12
CA PRO A 152 -21.19 2.76 4.87
C PRO A 152 -20.42 2.14 3.69
N SER A 153 -19.59 2.98 3.05
CA SER A 153 -18.54 2.55 2.13
C SER A 153 -17.19 3.14 2.58
N THR A 154 -16.13 2.32 2.53
CA THR A 154 -14.79 2.73 3.01
C THR A 154 -13.71 2.32 2.02
N ALA A 155 -12.92 3.27 1.52
CA ALA A 155 -11.76 2.98 0.69
C ALA A 155 -10.49 3.47 1.38
N VAL A 156 -9.44 2.66 1.37
CA VAL A 156 -8.13 3.01 1.92
C VAL A 156 -7.07 2.58 0.93
N ILE A 157 -6.31 3.57 0.44
CA ILE A 157 -5.38 3.39 -0.68
C ILE A 157 -4.02 3.98 -0.29
N ASN A 158 -2.95 3.24 -0.56
CA ASN A 158 -1.57 3.69 -0.42
C ASN A 158 -1.28 4.36 0.94
N SER A 159 -1.84 3.81 2.02
CA SER A 159 -1.80 4.41 3.34
C SER A 159 -1.03 3.53 4.34
N LEU A 160 -0.39 4.18 5.31
CA LEU A 160 0.36 3.54 6.39
C LEU A 160 -0.47 3.50 7.67
N PHE A 161 -0.58 2.32 8.28
CA PHE A 161 -1.12 2.09 9.60
C PHE A 161 -0.02 1.54 10.49
N ALA A 162 0.35 2.25 11.57
CA ALA A 162 1.46 1.84 12.42
C ALA A 162 1.21 2.11 13.91
N GLY A 163 1.30 1.10 14.76
CA GLY A 163 1.31 1.31 16.22
C GLY A 163 -0.03 1.80 16.79
N ASN A 164 -1.14 1.65 16.07
CA ASN A 164 -2.46 2.01 16.61
C ASN A 164 -2.84 1.01 17.72
N GLY A 165 -3.44 1.50 18.81
CA GLY A 165 -3.64 0.75 20.05
C GLY A 165 -4.71 -0.33 19.98
N GLY A 166 -5.49 -0.38 18.90
CA GLY A 166 -6.43 -1.45 18.56
C GLY A 166 -6.07 -2.06 17.20
N GLU A 167 -7.05 -2.23 16.32
CA GLU A 167 -6.78 -2.70 14.96
C GLU A 167 -6.21 -1.61 14.03
N GLY A 168 -5.54 -2.01 12.94
CA GLY A 168 -5.24 -1.05 11.86
C GLY A 168 -6.54 -0.61 11.18
N PHE A 169 -7.31 -1.58 10.72
CA PHE A 169 -8.60 -1.40 10.07
C PHE A 169 -9.61 -2.43 10.58
N TRP A 170 -10.78 -1.99 11.00
CA TRP A 170 -11.89 -2.83 11.42
C TRP A 170 -13.13 -2.54 10.58
N ALA A 171 -13.79 -3.59 10.07
CA ALA A 171 -15.06 -3.46 9.38
C ALA A 171 -16.02 -4.64 9.63
N ASN A 172 -17.32 -4.36 9.65
CA ASN A 172 -18.37 -5.39 9.75
C ASN A 172 -19.41 -5.35 8.60
N HIS A 173 -19.06 -4.70 7.49
CA HIS A 173 -19.78 -4.71 6.22
C HIS A 173 -18.80 -5.10 5.09
N SER A 174 -19.32 -5.47 3.92
CA SER A 174 -18.51 -5.94 2.78
C SER A 174 -18.17 -4.85 1.78
N ASP A 175 -18.69 -3.63 1.98
CA ASP A 175 -18.49 -2.48 1.09
C ASP A 175 -17.29 -1.67 1.57
N PHE A 176 -16.10 -2.27 1.44
CA PHE A 176 -14.85 -1.58 1.67
C PHE A 176 -13.83 -2.00 0.62
N SER A 177 -12.73 -1.25 0.52
CA SER A 177 -11.56 -1.64 -0.29
C SER A 177 -10.26 -1.24 0.39
N LEU A 178 -9.28 -2.15 0.39
CA LEU A 178 -7.94 -1.94 0.92
C LEU A 178 -6.92 -2.19 -0.19
N GLN A 179 -6.28 -1.14 -0.70
CA GLN A 179 -5.33 -1.24 -1.81
C GLN A 179 -3.97 -0.68 -1.42
N ASP A 180 -2.92 -1.48 -1.60
CA ASP A 180 -1.52 -1.04 -1.47
C ASP A 180 -1.18 -0.38 -0.12
N ASN A 181 -1.87 -0.78 0.96
CA ASN A 181 -1.62 -0.25 2.29
C ASN A 181 -0.54 -1.02 3.02
N LEU A 182 0.11 -0.37 3.99
CA LEU A 182 1.05 -1.02 4.90
C LEU A 182 0.49 -1.05 6.32
N PHE A 183 0.40 -2.23 6.92
CA PHE A 183 0.01 -2.41 8.31
C PHE A 183 1.18 -2.89 9.18
N PHE A 184 1.38 -2.24 10.32
CA PHE A 184 2.45 -2.57 11.25
C PHE A 184 2.07 -2.39 12.71
N ASP A 185 2.47 -3.35 13.55
CA ASP A 185 2.43 -3.24 15.02
C ASP A 185 1.06 -2.84 15.61
N HIS A 186 0.03 -3.68 15.38
CA HIS A 186 -1.32 -3.48 15.92
C HIS A 186 -1.64 -4.61 16.92
N PRO A 187 -1.87 -4.33 18.21
CA PRO A 187 -2.00 -5.35 19.24
C PRO A 187 -3.27 -6.21 19.11
N ASP A 188 -4.35 -5.64 18.57
CA ASP A 188 -5.64 -6.34 18.40
C ASP A 188 -5.82 -6.91 16.98
N GLY A 189 -4.84 -6.70 16.09
CA GLY A 189 -4.79 -7.24 14.74
C GLY A 189 -4.68 -6.19 13.65
N HIS A 190 -4.22 -6.56 12.45
CA HIS A 190 -4.01 -5.59 11.38
C HIS A 190 -5.31 -5.21 10.68
N VAL A 191 -6.02 -6.21 10.15
CA VAL A 191 -7.33 -6.02 9.51
C VAL A 191 -8.32 -6.99 10.14
N ASN A 192 -9.41 -6.47 10.70
CA ASN A 192 -10.50 -7.28 11.22
C ASN A 192 -11.73 -7.19 10.32
N TYR A 193 -11.97 -8.27 9.58
CA TYR A 193 -13.19 -8.47 8.80
C TYR A 193 -13.56 -9.96 8.85
N ASN A 194 -14.69 -10.25 9.51
CA ASN A 194 -15.08 -11.61 9.87
C ASN A 194 -13.93 -12.35 10.59
N GLY A 195 -13.28 -11.67 11.54
CA GLY A 195 -12.11 -12.13 12.29
C GLY A 195 -10.80 -11.53 11.77
N ASP A 196 -9.74 -11.73 12.56
CA ASP A 196 -8.48 -11.02 12.38
C ASP A 196 -7.66 -11.59 11.20
N LYS A 197 -7.05 -10.69 10.43
CA LYS A 197 -6.14 -10.96 9.32
C LYS A 197 -4.82 -10.26 9.63
N ASN A 198 -3.84 -11.05 10.08
CA ASN A 198 -2.58 -10.53 10.61
C ASN A 198 -1.37 -10.78 9.68
N THR A 199 -1.60 -11.27 8.46
CA THR A 199 -0.54 -11.54 7.48
C THR A 199 -0.93 -10.98 6.11
N GLU A 200 0.06 -10.65 5.28
CA GLU A 200 -0.17 -10.19 3.90
C GLU A 200 -1.09 -11.13 3.13
N SER A 201 -0.82 -12.44 3.19
CA SER A 201 -1.64 -13.44 2.49
C SER A 201 -3.07 -13.51 3.01
N ALA A 202 -3.30 -13.29 4.31
CA ALA A 202 -4.65 -13.33 4.88
C ALA A 202 -5.45 -12.08 4.53
N ILE A 203 -4.80 -10.91 4.49
CA ILE A 203 -5.42 -9.63 4.10
C ILE A 203 -5.78 -9.68 2.61
N ASN A 204 -4.82 -10.01 1.75
CA ASN A 204 -5.03 -10.04 0.29
C ASN A 204 -5.82 -11.26 -0.20
N ALA A 205 -6.25 -12.15 0.69
CA ALA A 205 -7.24 -13.18 0.37
C ALA A 205 -8.69 -12.68 0.44
N LEU A 206 -8.91 -11.47 0.94
CA LEU A 206 -10.23 -10.83 0.93
C LEU A 206 -10.56 -10.33 -0.49
N ASP A 207 -11.80 -10.50 -0.92
CA ASP A 207 -12.27 -10.01 -2.24
C ASP A 207 -12.12 -8.48 -2.39
N GLN A 208 -12.09 -7.77 -1.26
CA GLN A 208 -11.98 -6.32 -1.14
C GLN A 208 -10.54 -5.79 -1.15
N ALA A 209 -9.52 -6.64 -1.09
CA ALA A 209 -8.16 -6.24 -0.78
C ALA A 209 -7.13 -6.72 -1.79
N SER A 210 -6.18 -5.86 -2.14
CA SER A 210 -5.06 -6.20 -3.03
C SER A 210 -3.81 -5.38 -2.71
N GLY A 211 -2.63 -5.98 -2.90
CA GLY A 211 -1.34 -5.28 -2.78
C GLY A 211 -0.95 -4.83 -1.37
N ASN A 212 -1.73 -5.16 -0.34
CA ASN A 212 -1.43 -4.75 1.03
C ASN A 212 -0.22 -5.50 1.59
N ARG A 213 0.56 -4.81 2.44
CA ARG A 213 1.77 -5.31 3.08
C ARG A 213 1.64 -5.33 4.59
N VAL A 214 2.42 -6.19 5.23
CA VAL A 214 2.51 -6.34 6.68
C VAL A 214 3.96 -6.46 7.06
N GLY A 215 4.48 -5.45 7.77
CA GLY A 215 5.88 -5.42 8.16
C GLY A 215 6.29 -4.06 8.70
N ASP A 216 7.48 -3.99 9.30
CA ASP A 216 8.04 -2.72 9.75
C ASP A 216 8.28 -1.81 8.53
N PRO A 217 7.74 -0.58 8.51
CA PRO A 217 8.00 0.37 7.44
C PRO A 217 9.50 0.59 7.18
N ALA A 218 10.33 0.54 8.22
CA ALA A 218 11.78 0.66 8.07
C ALA A 218 12.40 -0.54 7.36
N GLU A 219 11.92 -1.75 7.61
CA GLU A 219 12.40 -2.96 6.92
C GLU A 219 11.97 -2.98 5.46
N ILE A 220 10.73 -2.57 5.19
CA ILE A 220 10.21 -2.48 3.82
C ILE A 220 10.97 -1.43 3.02
N LEU A 221 11.21 -0.25 3.59
CA LEU A 221 11.94 0.81 2.91
C LEU A 221 13.35 0.38 2.50
N VAL A 222 14.03 -0.44 3.31
CA VAL A 222 15.37 -0.94 2.99
C VAL A 222 15.36 -1.94 1.83
N VAL A 223 14.31 -2.75 1.68
CA VAL A 223 14.20 -3.74 0.57
C VAL A 223 13.98 -3.07 -0.78
N TYR A 224 13.44 -1.84 -0.81
CA TYR A 224 13.14 -1.09 -2.02
C TYR A 224 13.99 0.17 -2.20
N SER A 225 15.00 0.36 -1.35
CA SER A 225 15.95 1.46 -1.52
C SER A 225 16.88 1.13 -2.68
N ASP A 226 17.10 2.12 -3.54
CA ASP A 226 18.04 2.15 -4.65
C ASP A 226 18.59 3.58 -4.63
N SER A 227 19.70 3.75 -3.92
CA SER A 227 20.22 5.03 -3.45
C SER A 227 20.93 5.82 -4.55
N ASP A 228 21.39 5.15 -5.60
CA ASP A 228 22.01 5.75 -6.79
C ASP A 228 21.16 5.65 -8.06
N LEU A 229 20.03 4.95 -8.01
CA LEU A 229 19.01 4.85 -9.06
C LEU A 229 19.48 4.11 -10.31
N ASP A 230 20.36 3.14 -10.15
CA ASP A 230 20.87 2.34 -11.27
C ASP A 230 19.99 1.12 -11.59
N GLY A 231 18.97 0.87 -10.76
CA GLY A 231 18.03 -0.23 -10.92
C GLY A 231 18.37 -1.48 -10.13
N MET A 232 19.44 -1.46 -9.34
CA MET A 232 19.79 -2.47 -8.35
C MET A 232 19.39 -1.99 -6.94
N PRO A 233 18.74 -2.81 -6.11
CA PRO A 233 18.44 -2.40 -4.74
C PRO A 233 19.67 -2.37 -3.84
N ASP A 234 19.74 -1.39 -2.92
CA ASP A 234 20.82 -1.19 -1.93
C ASP A 234 21.18 -2.48 -1.18
N TRP A 235 20.17 -3.29 -0.83
CA TRP A 235 20.38 -4.53 -0.09
C TRP A 235 21.13 -5.59 -0.91
N TRP A 236 20.90 -5.60 -2.23
CA TRP A 236 21.54 -6.53 -3.15
C TRP A 236 22.97 -6.08 -3.39
N GLU A 237 23.17 -4.81 -3.70
CA GLU A 237 24.50 -4.23 -3.89
C GLU A 237 25.40 -4.42 -2.66
N ALA A 238 24.90 -4.07 -1.46
CA ALA A 238 25.65 -4.24 -0.22
C ALA A 238 26.01 -5.71 0.07
N ARG A 239 25.19 -6.66 -0.39
CA ARG A 239 25.44 -8.11 -0.24
C ARG A 239 26.46 -8.63 -1.24
N ASN A 240 26.49 -8.06 -2.44
CA ASN A 240 27.38 -8.44 -3.54
C ASN A 240 28.63 -7.54 -3.63
N GLY A 241 28.87 -6.70 -2.63
CA GLY A 241 30.09 -5.92 -2.50
C GLY A 241 30.19 -4.72 -3.44
N LEU A 242 29.06 -4.26 -3.96
CA LEU A 242 28.93 -3.06 -4.79
C LEU A 242 28.72 -1.81 -3.92
N ASP A 243 28.80 -0.63 -4.53
CA ASP A 243 28.67 0.66 -3.83
C ASP A 243 27.28 1.24 -4.04
N VAL A 244 26.42 1.11 -3.03
CA VAL A 244 25.04 1.64 -2.95
C VAL A 244 24.88 3.15 -3.21
N THR A 245 25.95 3.88 -3.48
CA THR A 245 25.92 5.33 -3.74
C THR A 245 26.49 5.71 -5.09
N THR A 246 26.86 4.73 -5.92
CA THR A 246 27.49 4.93 -7.22
C THR A 246 26.90 3.97 -8.24
N ASP A 247 26.18 4.51 -9.23
CA ASP A 247 25.70 3.78 -10.42
C ASP A 247 26.80 2.90 -11.01
N ASP A 248 26.72 1.61 -10.71
CA ASP A 248 27.67 0.57 -11.08
C ASP A 248 26.98 -0.59 -11.81
N TYR A 249 25.76 -0.36 -12.32
CA TYR A 249 25.01 -1.25 -13.20
C TYR A 249 25.85 -1.87 -14.31
N GLU A 250 26.64 -1.06 -15.05
CA GLU A 250 27.51 -1.51 -16.16
C GLU A 250 28.89 -2.01 -15.71
N SER A 251 29.10 -2.22 -14.40
CA SER A 251 30.36 -2.77 -13.89
C SER A 251 30.44 -4.28 -14.15
N ASP A 252 31.63 -4.73 -14.55
CA ASP A 252 31.98 -6.14 -14.77
C ASP A 252 33.14 -6.44 -13.80
N GLY A 253 32.78 -6.55 -12.52
CA GLY A 253 33.73 -6.55 -11.40
C GLY A 253 34.65 -7.77 -11.38
N ASP A 254 34.15 -8.90 -11.85
CA ASP A 254 34.87 -10.16 -11.92
C ASP A 254 35.47 -10.45 -13.31
N ALA A 255 35.11 -9.66 -14.32
CA ALA A 255 35.58 -9.74 -15.71
C ALA A 255 35.11 -11.00 -16.46
N ASP A 256 33.90 -11.48 -16.17
CA ASP A 256 33.26 -12.59 -16.87
C ASP A 256 32.48 -12.16 -18.14
N GLY A 257 32.28 -10.85 -18.30
CA GLY A 257 31.60 -10.24 -19.43
C GLY A 257 30.10 -9.97 -19.22
N SER A 258 29.60 -10.20 -18.00
CA SER A 258 28.27 -9.83 -17.52
C SER A 258 28.36 -8.52 -16.73
N PHE A 259 27.35 -7.67 -16.85
CA PHE A 259 27.25 -6.46 -16.06
C PHE A 259 26.49 -6.73 -14.77
N ALA A 260 26.88 -6.12 -13.65
CA ALA A 260 26.25 -6.29 -12.34
C ALA A 260 24.71 -6.16 -12.39
N GLY A 261 24.20 -5.22 -13.18
CA GLY A 261 22.76 -5.04 -13.38
C GLY A 261 22.07 -6.20 -14.09
N ASP A 262 22.71 -6.78 -15.11
CA ASP A 262 22.21 -7.99 -15.77
C ASP A 262 22.26 -9.20 -14.84
N GLU A 263 23.28 -9.25 -13.98
CA GLU A 263 23.46 -10.30 -12.99
C GLU A 263 22.43 -10.26 -11.86
N PHE A 264 22.02 -9.06 -11.42
CA PHE A 264 20.92 -8.88 -10.49
C PHE A 264 19.63 -9.53 -11.02
N VAL A 265 19.30 -9.24 -12.29
CA VAL A 265 18.12 -9.81 -12.97
C VAL A 265 18.25 -11.32 -13.12
N ALA A 266 19.42 -11.81 -13.53
CA ALA A 266 19.68 -13.24 -13.72
C ALA A 266 19.76 -14.03 -12.40
N GLY A 267 20.06 -13.36 -11.28
CA GLY A 267 20.36 -13.98 -10.00
C GLY A 267 21.74 -14.63 -9.94
N THR A 268 22.73 -14.02 -10.60
CA THR A 268 24.14 -14.39 -10.52
C THR A 268 24.90 -13.53 -9.53
N ASP A 269 26.22 -13.74 -9.40
CA ASP A 269 27.06 -13.12 -8.37
C ASP A 269 28.17 -12.32 -9.08
N PRO A 270 28.15 -10.98 -9.00
CA PRO A 270 29.08 -10.09 -9.73
C PRO A 270 30.53 -10.12 -9.25
N GLN A 271 30.83 -11.02 -8.30
CA GLN A 271 32.16 -11.26 -7.76
C GLN A 271 32.69 -12.67 -8.08
N ASP A 272 31.92 -13.49 -8.79
CA ASP A 272 32.26 -14.89 -9.10
C ASP A 272 32.15 -15.19 -10.60
N THR A 273 33.30 -15.24 -11.26
CA THR A 273 33.42 -15.48 -12.72
C THR A 273 32.81 -16.80 -13.23
N ASP A 274 32.51 -17.74 -12.34
CA ASP A 274 31.84 -19.00 -12.69
C ASP A 274 30.30 -18.90 -12.55
N SER A 275 29.79 -17.86 -11.91
CA SER A 275 28.37 -17.57 -11.68
C SER A 275 27.77 -16.83 -12.88
N VAL A 276 27.64 -17.50 -14.03
CA VAL A 276 27.11 -16.89 -15.27
C VAL A 276 25.72 -17.38 -15.63
N PHE A 277 24.91 -16.49 -16.21
CA PHE A 277 23.65 -16.91 -16.84
C PHE A 277 23.92 -17.60 -18.17
N ARG A 278 23.89 -18.94 -18.17
CA ARG A 278 24.27 -19.76 -19.32
C ARG A 278 23.22 -20.76 -19.73
N LEU A 279 22.93 -20.79 -21.03
CA LEU A 279 22.14 -21.81 -21.69
C LEU A 279 23.07 -22.80 -22.43
N VAL A 280 22.83 -24.10 -22.27
CA VAL A 280 23.58 -25.16 -22.95
C VAL A 280 22.64 -25.98 -23.82
N SER A 281 22.92 -26.10 -25.12
CA SER A 281 22.17 -26.98 -26.04
C SER A 281 23.01 -28.18 -26.46
N VAL A 282 22.44 -29.39 -26.37
CA VAL A 282 23.09 -30.65 -26.74
C VAL A 282 22.28 -31.35 -27.84
N PRO A 283 22.88 -31.74 -28.98
CA PRO A 283 22.19 -32.55 -30.00
C PRO A 283 21.78 -33.92 -29.46
N ASP A 284 20.59 -34.39 -29.81
CA ASP A 284 20.05 -35.68 -29.38
C ASP A 284 19.26 -36.39 -30.51
N GLY A 285 19.91 -37.30 -31.23
CA GLY A 285 19.21 -38.17 -32.19
C GLY A 285 18.48 -37.49 -33.36
N GLY A 286 18.71 -36.19 -33.61
CA GLY A 286 17.98 -35.38 -34.59
C GLY A 286 17.25 -34.17 -33.97
N ASP A 287 17.10 -34.19 -32.65
CA ASP A 287 16.52 -33.15 -31.80
C ASP A 287 17.63 -32.40 -31.03
N PHE A 288 17.23 -31.45 -30.18
CA PHE A 288 18.12 -30.78 -29.22
C PHE A 288 17.52 -30.80 -27.81
N ARG A 289 18.41 -30.94 -26.81
CA ARG A 289 18.09 -30.73 -25.40
C ARG A 289 18.77 -29.47 -24.90
N ILE A 290 17.99 -28.62 -24.25
CA ILE A 290 18.42 -27.34 -23.70
C ILE A 290 18.45 -27.48 -22.18
N PHE A 291 19.57 -27.09 -21.58
CA PHE A 291 19.77 -27.04 -20.14
C PHE A 291 19.96 -25.59 -19.73
N LEU A 292 19.24 -25.18 -18.69
CA LEU A 292 19.27 -23.83 -18.15
C LEU A 292 19.31 -23.91 -16.62
N ASP A 293 20.35 -23.36 -16.02
CA ASP A 293 20.42 -23.23 -14.56
C ASP A 293 19.47 -22.10 -14.13
N THR A 294 18.56 -22.39 -13.20
CA THR A 294 17.54 -21.44 -12.76
C THR A 294 17.82 -20.93 -11.35
N ARG A 295 17.25 -19.77 -11.01
CA ARG A 295 17.32 -19.15 -9.68
C ARG A 295 15.90 -18.89 -9.14
N PRO A 296 15.63 -19.12 -7.84
CA PRO A 296 14.34 -18.78 -7.24
C PRO A 296 13.98 -17.30 -7.41
N GLY A 297 12.68 -17.02 -7.58
CA GLY A 297 12.14 -15.67 -7.77
C GLY A 297 12.40 -15.07 -9.15
N ARG A 298 12.68 -15.90 -10.15
CA ARG A 298 12.84 -15.51 -11.56
C ARG A 298 11.95 -16.35 -12.46
N LEU A 299 11.48 -15.74 -13.53
CA LEU A 299 10.81 -16.42 -14.64
C LEU A 299 11.69 -16.42 -15.89
N TYR A 300 11.76 -17.57 -16.55
CA TYR A 300 12.57 -17.76 -17.73
C TYR A 300 11.72 -18.04 -18.98
N ALA A 301 12.26 -17.62 -20.12
CA ALA A 301 11.80 -18.03 -21.43
C ALA A 301 13.00 -18.48 -22.29
N VAL A 302 12.76 -19.47 -23.15
CA VAL A 302 13.72 -19.90 -24.17
C VAL A 302 13.11 -19.62 -25.53
N GLU A 303 13.89 -18.95 -26.35
CA GLU A 303 13.53 -18.59 -27.71
C GLU A 303 14.49 -19.24 -28.70
N VAL A 304 13.98 -19.46 -29.90
CA VAL A 304 14.67 -20.19 -30.94
C VAL A 304 14.53 -19.49 -32.29
N THR A 305 15.58 -19.57 -33.09
CA THR A 305 15.56 -19.14 -34.49
C THR A 305 16.40 -20.05 -35.36
N ASP A 306 15.98 -20.24 -36.61
CA ASP A 306 16.76 -20.99 -37.59
C ASP A 306 17.75 -20.08 -38.34
N ASN A 307 17.63 -18.76 -38.14
CA ASN A 307 18.41 -17.76 -38.82
C ASN A 307 18.46 -16.47 -37.98
N LEU A 308 19.67 -16.02 -37.61
CA LEU A 308 19.86 -14.84 -36.75
C LEU A 308 19.34 -13.52 -37.34
N ILE A 309 19.04 -13.46 -38.65
CA ILE A 309 18.35 -12.29 -39.26
C ILE A 309 16.81 -12.45 -39.31
N GLY A 310 16.29 -13.63 -38.97
CA GLY A 310 14.91 -14.05 -39.16
C GLY A 310 14.11 -14.14 -37.87
N GLY A 311 14.17 -13.11 -37.01
CA GLY A 311 13.36 -13.04 -35.78
C GLY A 311 13.58 -14.19 -34.79
N TRP A 312 12.95 -14.10 -33.62
CA TRP A 312 12.99 -15.15 -32.59
C TRP A 312 11.56 -15.64 -32.32
N ASN A 313 11.39 -16.95 -32.14
CA ASN A 313 10.12 -17.56 -31.76
C ASN A 313 10.25 -18.17 -30.37
N ILE A 314 9.20 -18.09 -29.57
CA ILE A 314 9.16 -18.71 -28.24
C ILE A 314 9.15 -20.23 -28.41
N LEU A 315 10.15 -20.90 -27.84
CA LEU A 315 10.14 -22.35 -27.67
C LEU A 315 9.34 -22.72 -26.41
N THR A 316 9.61 -22.01 -25.31
CA THR A 316 8.91 -22.18 -24.03
C THR A 316 9.02 -20.89 -23.19
N ASN A 317 8.05 -20.64 -22.33
CA ASN A 317 8.01 -19.46 -21.45
C ASN A 317 7.34 -19.78 -20.11
N GLY A 318 7.50 -18.87 -19.14
CA GLY A 318 6.88 -19.01 -17.82
C GLY A 318 7.50 -20.13 -16.98
N ILE A 319 8.78 -20.44 -17.21
CA ILE A 319 9.52 -21.41 -16.41
C ILE A 319 9.88 -20.72 -15.09
N ALA A 320 9.24 -21.12 -14.00
CA ALA A 320 9.59 -20.67 -12.66
C ALA A 320 10.94 -21.27 -12.25
N GLY A 321 11.87 -20.42 -11.83
CA GLY A 321 13.13 -20.88 -11.29
C GLY A 321 12.98 -21.46 -9.89
N ASP A 322 13.59 -22.61 -9.67
CA ASP A 322 13.57 -23.34 -8.40
C ASP A 322 14.97 -23.52 -7.79
N GLY A 323 16.01 -23.09 -8.51
CA GLY A 323 17.41 -23.23 -8.10
C GLY A 323 18.13 -24.41 -8.75
N ASP A 324 17.40 -25.26 -9.48
CA ASP A 324 17.96 -26.41 -10.19
C ASP A 324 18.08 -26.13 -11.70
N THR A 325 18.77 -27.03 -12.41
CA THR A 325 18.85 -27.03 -13.87
C THR A 325 17.57 -27.59 -14.47
N VAL A 326 16.89 -26.81 -15.32
CA VAL A 326 15.75 -27.29 -16.10
C VAL A 326 16.21 -27.88 -17.44
N GLU A 327 15.60 -29.01 -17.84
CA GLU A 327 15.77 -29.63 -19.16
C GLU A 327 14.56 -29.33 -20.04
N ILE A 328 14.81 -28.80 -21.24
CA ILE A 328 13.80 -28.42 -22.24
C ILE A 328 14.11 -29.16 -23.55
N ALA A 329 13.11 -29.83 -24.12
CA ALA A 329 13.26 -30.54 -25.39
C ALA A 329 12.81 -29.68 -26.58
N ASP A 330 13.65 -29.63 -27.62
CA ASP A 330 13.29 -29.11 -28.94
C ASP A 330 13.31 -30.24 -29.97
N THR A 331 12.12 -30.68 -30.38
CA THR A 331 11.92 -31.81 -31.30
C THR A 331 11.79 -31.39 -32.77
N ALA A 332 12.12 -30.13 -33.08
CA ALA A 332 12.05 -29.60 -34.44
C ALA A 332 13.35 -29.91 -35.22
N MET A 333 13.31 -30.95 -36.06
CA MET A 333 14.45 -31.41 -36.87
C MET A 333 14.90 -30.41 -37.94
N THR A 334 15.84 -29.54 -37.59
CA THR A 334 16.51 -28.61 -38.52
C THR A 334 18.01 -28.54 -38.21
N SER A 335 18.85 -28.34 -39.23
CA SER A 335 20.31 -28.41 -39.08
C SER A 335 20.97 -27.10 -38.64
N ASN A 336 20.21 -26.00 -38.52
CA ASN A 336 20.73 -24.67 -38.22
C ASN A 336 19.82 -24.03 -37.16
N ARG A 337 20.01 -24.35 -35.88
CA ARG A 337 19.14 -23.85 -34.80
C ARG A 337 19.96 -23.06 -33.78
N PHE A 338 19.46 -21.87 -33.43
CA PHE A 338 20.06 -20.96 -32.46
C PHE A 338 19.09 -20.74 -31.31
N TYR A 339 19.63 -20.67 -30.09
CA TYR A 339 18.86 -20.51 -28.87
C TYR A 339 19.30 -19.26 -28.13
N ARG A 340 18.37 -18.62 -27.43
CA ARG A 340 18.66 -17.64 -26.38
C ARG A 340 17.67 -17.83 -25.23
N ALA A 341 18.09 -17.43 -24.04
CA ALA A 341 17.23 -17.38 -22.88
C ALA A 341 17.09 -15.94 -22.39
N THR A 342 15.96 -15.65 -21.74
CA THR A 342 15.73 -14.40 -21.03
C THR A 342 15.27 -14.72 -19.61
N ALA A 343 15.71 -13.91 -18.65
CA ALA A 343 15.26 -13.95 -17.26
C ALA A 343 14.53 -12.64 -16.92
N VAL A 344 13.52 -12.71 -16.06
CA VAL A 344 12.88 -11.56 -15.43
C VAL A 344 12.65 -11.85 -13.95
N ILE A 345 12.70 -10.82 -13.10
CA ILE A 345 12.40 -10.93 -11.67
C ILE A 345 10.88 -11.11 -11.50
N GLU A 346 10.48 -12.02 -10.61
CA GLU A 346 9.07 -12.29 -10.25
C GLU A 346 8.51 -11.27 -9.25
#